data_AF-A0A833A5J9-F1
#
_entry.id   AF-A0A833A5J9-F1
#
_cell.length_a   1.000
_cell.length_b   1.000
_cell.length_c   1.000
_cell.angle_alpha   90.00
_cell.angle_beta   90.00
_cell.angle_gamma   90.00
#
_symmetry.space_group_name_H-M   'P 1'
#
loop_
_entity.id
_entity.type
_entity.pdbx_description
1 polymer ?
#
loop_
_entity_poly.entity_id
_entity_poly.type
_entity_poly.pdbx_seq_one_letter_code
_entity_poly.pdbx_strand_id
1 'polypeptide(L)'
;MSIRPQFAFQIFRGIKKFELRRWIGVPVEEGSIVVVYVSGNVRAIMGEFKVGKVISGRPEDVWREVVRHPSPGVDHDDWPYIRGANRALALEVVDAVLYPRKVTLEELRRVIPGWMPPLSYKILRDGDPVYELIIKPLRKLIGRS
;
A
#
# COMPACT_ATOMS: atom_id res chain seq x y z
N MET A 1 -4.24 0.87 -1.84
CA MET A 1 -3.10 1.62 -2.41
C MET A 1 -2.55 0.86 -3.61
N SER A 2 -2.13 1.56 -4.67
CA SER A 2 -1.50 0.94 -5.85
C SER A 2 0.02 0.95 -5.70
N ILE A 3 0.66 -0.22 -5.75
CA ILE A 3 2.09 -0.42 -5.49
C ILE A 3 2.73 -1.14 -6.68
N ARG A 4 3.93 -0.72 -7.12
CA ARG A 4 4.64 -1.43 -8.20
C ARG A 4 5.08 -2.83 -7.73
N PRO A 5 5.16 -3.82 -8.63
CA PRO A 5 5.52 -5.21 -8.28
C PRO A 5 6.75 -5.34 -7.39
N GLN A 6 7.85 -4.66 -7.72
CA GLN A 6 9.10 -4.71 -6.94
C GLN A 6 8.89 -4.38 -5.45
N PHE A 7 8.22 -3.28 -5.15
CA PHE A 7 7.98 -2.83 -3.78
C PHE A 7 6.93 -3.69 -3.07
N ALA A 8 5.87 -4.10 -3.78
CA ALA A 8 4.85 -4.97 -3.21
C ALA A 8 5.44 -6.31 -2.74
N PHE A 9 6.33 -6.90 -3.54
CA PHE A 9 6.99 -8.14 -3.13
C PHE A 9 8.01 -7.93 -2.00
N GLN A 10 8.73 -6.81 -1.96
CA GLN A 10 9.57 -6.47 -0.81
C GLN A 10 8.75 -6.31 0.47
N ILE A 11 7.55 -5.72 0.41
CA ILE A 11 6.59 -5.62 1.53
C ILE A 11 6.22 -7.02 2.03
N PHE A 12 5.74 -7.90 1.14
CA PHE A 12 5.29 -9.23 1.55
C PHE A 12 6.43 -10.16 2.01
N ARG A 13 7.67 -9.87 1.63
CA ARG A 13 8.87 -10.58 2.11
C ARG A 13 9.45 -10.00 3.41
N GLY A 14 8.85 -8.94 3.96
CA GLY A 14 9.36 -8.26 5.17
C GLY A 14 10.66 -7.49 4.96
N ILE A 15 11.03 -7.20 3.70
CA ILE A 15 12.24 -6.45 3.35
C ILE A 15 11.98 -4.94 3.42
N LYS A 16 10.80 -4.50 2.93
CA LYS A 16 10.43 -3.09 2.88
C LYS A 16 9.83 -2.66 4.21
N LYS A 17 10.58 -1.88 5.00
CA LYS A 17 10.11 -1.33 6.28
C LYS A 17 9.31 -0.05 6.10
N PHE A 18 9.69 0.81 5.15
CA PHE A 18 8.95 2.03 4.83
C PHE A 18 8.47 2.06 3.38
N GLU A 19 7.19 2.33 3.19
CA GLU A 19 6.58 2.63 1.90
C GLU A 19 6.48 4.16 1.73
N LEU A 20 7.21 4.70 0.75
CA LEU A 20 7.23 6.14 0.48
C LEU A 20 6.08 6.53 -0.45
N ARG A 21 5.42 7.66 -0.17
CA ARG A 21 4.29 8.17 -0.96
C ARG A 21 4.35 9.67 -1.12
N ARG A 22 4.02 10.16 -2.32
CA ARG A 22 3.64 11.57 -2.50
C ARG A 22 2.29 11.80 -1.81
N TRP A 23 2.17 12.88 -1.03
CA TRP A 23 0.91 13.21 -0.40
C TRP A 23 -0.08 13.76 -1.42
N ILE A 24 -1.30 13.24 -1.40
CA ILE A 24 -2.39 13.64 -2.33
C ILE A 24 -3.54 14.36 -1.61
N GLY A 25 -3.27 14.93 -0.43
CA GLY A 25 -4.28 15.64 0.37
C GLY A 25 -5.20 14.75 1.20
N VAL A 26 -4.98 13.44 1.20
CA VAL A 26 -5.72 12.49 2.03
C VAL A 26 -4.83 12.02 3.18
N PRO A 27 -5.30 11.99 4.44
CA PRO A 27 -4.49 11.48 5.55
C PRO A 27 -4.39 9.94 5.48
N VAL A 28 -3.24 9.42 5.92
CA VAL A 28 -3.05 8.01 6.27
C VAL A 28 -2.51 8.03 7.68
N GLU A 29 -3.26 7.42 8.60
CA GLU A 29 -2.97 7.47 10.04
C GLU A 29 -2.32 6.17 10.50
N GLU A 30 -1.59 6.25 11.61
CA GLU A 30 -1.07 5.06 12.29
C GLU A 30 -2.22 4.12 12.64
N GLY A 31 -2.01 2.82 12.44
CA GLY A 31 -3.05 1.80 12.60
C GLY A 31 -3.96 1.59 11.39
N SER A 32 -3.89 2.44 10.35
CA SER A 32 -4.62 2.22 9.10
C SER A 32 -4.23 0.88 8.46
N ILE A 33 -5.19 0.19 7.83
CA ILE A 33 -4.89 -0.99 7.00
C ILE A 33 -4.80 -0.58 5.54
N VAL A 34 -3.65 -0.84 4.92
CA VAL A 34 -3.42 -0.62 3.49
C VAL A 34 -3.64 -1.92 2.75
N VAL A 35 -4.73 -2.00 1.99
CA VAL A 35 -4.92 -3.02 0.96
C VAL A 35 -3.98 -2.73 -0.21
N VAL A 36 -3.19 -3.73 -0.61
CA VAL A 36 -2.19 -3.64 -1.66
C VAL A 36 -2.74 -4.15 -2.99
N TYR A 37 -3.00 -3.22 -3.91
CA TYR A 37 -3.15 -3.52 -5.33
C TYR A 37 -1.78 -3.44 -6.00
N VAL A 38 -1.30 -4.54 -6.55
CA VAL A 38 -0.04 -4.62 -7.28
C VAL A 38 -0.30 -4.23 -8.74
N SER A 39 0.34 -3.14 -9.18
CA SER A 39 0.17 -2.56 -10.51
C SER A 39 1.09 -3.21 -11.56
N GLY A 40 1.30 -2.54 -12.71
CA GLY A 40 2.21 -3.00 -13.76
C GLY A 40 1.73 -4.28 -14.44
N ASN A 41 2.58 -5.30 -14.48
CA ASN A 41 2.29 -6.60 -15.08
C ASN A 41 1.43 -7.52 -14.19
N VAL A 42 1.36 -7.27 -12.88
CA VAL A 42 0.64 -8.14 -11.92
C VAL A 42 -0.86 -7.86 -11.92
N ARG A 43 -1.24 -6.57 -11.84
CA ARG A 43 -2.64 -6.06 -11.91
C ARG A 43 -3.62 -6.80 -11.01
N ALA A 44 -3.33 -6.92 -9.72
CA ALA A 44 -4.15 -7.67 -8.77
C ALA A 44 -4.08 -7.14 -7.33
N ILE A 45 -5.16 -7.31 -6.57
CA ILE A 45 -5.10 -7.24 -5.10
C ILE A 45 -4.42 -8.51 -4.61
N MET A 46 -3.37 -8.37 -3.80
CA MET A 46 -2.57 -9.51 -3.32
C MET A 46 -2.48 -9.63 -1.82
N GLY A 47 -2.71 -8.56 -1.07
CA GLY A 47 -2.54 -8.59 0.37
C GLY A 47 -2.82 -7.25 1.01
N GLU A 48 -2.37 -7.11 2.25
CA GLU A 48 -2.50 -5.89 3.03
C GLU A 48 -1.34 -5.76 4.04
N PHE A 49 -1.15 -4.57 4.59
CA PHE A 49 -0.30 -4.33 5.75
C PHE A 49 -0.93 -3.29 6.66
N LYS A 50 -0.56 -3.31 7.94
CA LYS A 50 -0.91 -2.28 8.91
C LYS A 50 0.13 -1.17 8.87
N VAL A 51 -0.33 0.07 8.89
CA VAL A 51 0.54 1.24 8.99
C VAL A 51 1.00 1.38 10.43
N GLY A 52 2.32 1.33 10.65
CA GLY A 52 2.97 1.67 11.93
C GLY A 52 3.17 3.17 12.04
N LYS A 53 4.40 3.60 12.32
CA LYS A 53 4.79 5.02 12.34
C LYS A 53 4.50 5.70 11.01
N VAL A 54 3.94 6.91 11.06
CA VAL A 54 3.77 7.77 9.88
C VAL A 54 4.71 8.97 9.97
N ILE A 55 5.67 9.05 9.04
CA ILE A 55 6.55 10.21 8.90
C ILE A 55 6.03 11.08 7.76
N SER A 56 5.88 12.39 7.99
CA SER A 56 5.33 13.30 7.01
C SER A 56 6.07 14.63 7.00
N GLY A 57 6.33 15.17 5.81
CA GLY A 57 7.05 16.44 5.68
C GLY A 57 7.49 16.70 4.24
N ARG A 58 8.49 17.56 4.06
CA ARG A 58 9.14 17.73 2.75
C ARG A 58 9.86 16.42 2.37
N PRO A 59 9.94 16.07 1.08
CA PRO A 59 10.58 14.83 0.63
C PRO A 59 11.98 14.61 1.20
N GLU A 60 12.81 15.67 1.26
CA GLU A 60 14.19 15.61 1.75
C GLU A 60 14.24 15.26 3.24
N ASP A 61 13.33 15.82 4.03
CA ASP A 61 13.26 15.59 5.48
C ASP A 61 12.74 14.17 5.76
N VAL A 62 11.71 13.73 5.01
CA VAL A 62 11.19 12.35 5.09
C VAL A 62 12.26 11.35 4.69
N TRP A 63 12.97 11.58 3.57
CA TRP A 63 14.05 10.70 3.13
C TRP A 63 15.15 10.60 4.17
N ARG A 64 15.61 11.74 4.71
CA ARG A 64 16.67 11.79 5.73
C ARG A 64 16.28 11.03 6.99
N GLU A 65 15.04 11.15 7.44
CA GLU A 65 14.55 10.41 8.60
C GLU A 65 14.50 8.91 8.31
N VAL A 66 13.94 8.51 7.16
CA VAL A 66 13.81 7.09 6.79
C VAL A 66 15.17 6.41 6.69
N VAL A 67 16.17 7.00 6.03
CA VAL A 67 17.49 6.36 5.87
C VAL A 67 18.28 6.25 7.18
N ARG A 68 17.87 6.95 8.25
CA ARG A 68 18.46 6.81 9.59
C ARG A 68 17.94 5.59 10.34
N HIS A 69 16.79 5.04 9.94
CA HIS A 69 16.27 3.83 10.56
C HIS A 69 17.12 2.62 10.19
N PRO A 70 17.34 1.66 11.12
CA PRO A 70 18.00 0.41 10.80
C PRO A 70 17.12 -0.39 9.83
N SER A 71 17.74 -0.85 8.73
CA SER A 71 17.09 -1.64 7.66
C SER A 71 15.78 -0.99 7.17
N PRO A 72 15.82 0.21 6.58
CA PRO A 72 14.61 0.96 6.22
C PRO A 72 13.87 0.36 5.00
N GLY A 73 14.52 -0.54 4.27
CA GLY A 73 13.93 -1.21 3.12
C GLY A 73 13.56 -0.28 1.97
N VAL A 74 14.25 0.86 1.89
CA VAL A 74 14.21 1.78 0.74
C VAL A 74 15.43 1.59 -0.14
N ASP A 75 15.25 1.71 -1.45
CA ASP A 75 16.31 1.57 -2.45
C ASP A 75 16.39 2.79 -3.38
N HIS A 76 17.13 2.65 -4.48
CA HIS A 76 17.39 3.72 -5.44
C HIS A 76 16.12 4.19 -6.18
N ASP A 77 15.06 3.40 -6.23
CA ASP A 77 13.80 3.76 -6.88
C ASP A 77 12.85 4.56 -5.96
N ASP A 78 13.04 4.50 -4.65
CA ASP A 78 12.18 5.16 -3.65
C ASP A 78 12.36 6.69 -3.65
N TRP A 79 13.62 7.17 -3.70
CA TRP A 79 13.88 8.62 -3.66
C TRP A 79 13.31 9.36 -4.89
N PRO A 80 13.54 8.91 -6.14
CA PRO A 80 12.92 9.52 -7.31
C PRO A 80 11.39 9.55 -7.24
N TYR A 81 10.77 8.57 -6.57
CA TYR A 81 9.32 8.52 -6.43
C TYR A 81 8.76 9.68 -5.61
N ILE A 82 9.46 10.17 -4.58
CA ILE A 82 8.99 11.29 -3.75
C ILE A 82 9.63 12.64 -4.08
N ARG A 83 10.77 12.65 -4.78
CA ARG A 83 11.48 13.87 -5.16
C ARG A 83 10.57 14.83 -5.93
N GLY A 84 10.60 16.11 -5.56
CA GLY A 84 9.84 17.18 -6.20
C GLY A 84 8.36 17.26 -5.79
N ALA A 85 7.90 16.43 -4.85
CA ALA A 85 6.58 16.62 -4.25
C ALA A 85 6.60 17.74 -3.20
N ASN A 86 5.49 18.47 -3.05
CA ASN A 86 5.35 19.47 -1.98
C ASN A 86 5.40 18.83 -0.58
N ARG A 87 4.87 17.61 -0.46
CA ARG A 87 4.88 16.82 0.77
C ARG A 87 4.95 15.33 0.46
N ALA A 88 5.70 14.60 1.27
CA ALA A 88 5.83 13.15 1.20
C ALA A 88 5.39 12.51 2.52
N LEU A 89 5.08 11.22 2.44
CA LEU A 89 4.81 10.31 3.54
C LEU A 89 5.82 9.16 3.48
N ALA A 90 6.27 8.69 4.64
CA ALA A 90 6.81 7.35 4.79
C ALA A 90 5.90 6.60 5.76
N LEU A 91 5.36 5.48 5.28
CA LEU A 91 4.44 4.63 6.02
C LEU A 91 5.21 3.41 6.48
N GLU A 92 5.35 3.20 7.78
CA GLU A 92 5.94 1.98 8.30
C GLU A 92 5.03 0.79 7.99
N VAL A 93 5.63 -0.27 7.45
CA VAL A 93 4.96 -1.50 7.06
C VAL A 93 5.03 -2.47 8.23
N VAL A 94 3.87 -2.78 8.82
CA VAL A 94 3.73 -3.69 9.97
C VAL A 94 2.73 -4.79 9.61
N ASP A 95 2.93 -6.00 10.13
CA ASP A 95 2.01 -7.15 9.98
C ASP A 95 1.53 -7.39 8.54
N ALA A 96 2.45 -7.26 7.57
CA ALA A 96 2.16 -7.49 6.17
C ALA A 96 1.69 -8.94 5.93
N VAL A 97 0.57 -9.09 5.25
CA VAL A 97 -0.02 -10.39 4.93
C VAL A 97 -0.31 -10.48 3.44
N LEU A 98 0.15 -11.59 2.85
CA LEU A 98 -0.24 -12.02 1.53
C LEU A 98 -1.54 -12.85 1.64
N TYR A 99 -2.53 -12.54 0.82
CA TYR A 99 -3.75 -13.32 0.78
C TYR A 99 -3.51 -14.71 0.14
N PRO A 100 -4.31 -15.73 0.49
CA PRO A 100 -4.16 -17.09 -0.06
C PRO A 100 -4.32 -17.15 -1.59
N ARG A 101 -5.00 -16.15 -2.17
CA ARG A 101 -5.08 -15.94 -3.62
C ARG A 101 -5.01 -14.46 -3.95
N LYS A 102 -4.53 -14.16 -5.15
CA LYS A 102 -4.68 -12.84 -5.76
C LYS A 102 -6.06 -12.68 -6.38
N VAL A 103 -6.56 -11.44 -6.42
CA VAL A 103 -7.77 -11.06 -7.17
C VAL A 103 -7.37 -10.10 -8.27
N THR A 104 -7.44 -10.58 -9.50
CA THR A 104 -6.99 -9.84 -10.69
C THR A 104 -7.92 -8.67 -11.01
N LEU A 105 -7.41 -7.70 -11.78
CA LEU A 105 -8.21 -6.58 -12.29
C LEU A 105 -9.43 -7.04 -13.09
N GLU A 106 -9.31 -8.16 -13.81
CA GLU A 106 -10.42 -8.73 -14.57
C GLU A 106 -11.51 -9.26 -13.63
N GLU A 107 -11.14 -10.04 -12.61
CA GLU A 107 -12.09 -10.51 -11.58
C GLU A 107 -12.74 -9.34 -10.84
N LEU A 108 -11.95 -8.32 -10.47
CA LEU A 108 -12.48 -7.10 -9.85
C LEU A 108 -13.54 -6.43 -10.72
N ARG A 109 -13.32 -6.35 -12.03
CA ARG A 109 -14.26 -5.73 -12.98
C ARG A 109 -15.50 -6.57 -13.26
N ARG A 110 -15.43 -7.89 -13.10
CA ARG A 110 -16.62 -8.76 -13.18
C ARG A 110 -17.54 -8.56 -11.98
N VAL A 111 -16.98 -8.34 -10.79
CA VAL A 111 -17.75 -8.12 -9.55
C VAL A 111 -18.17 -6.65 -9.40
N ILE A 112 -17.29 -5.73 -9.79
CA ILE A 112 -17.47 -4.28 -9.67
C ILE A 112 -17.19 -3.66 -11.04
N PRO A 113 -18.20 -3.57 -11.92
CA PRO A 113 -18.05 -3.00 -13.25
C PRO A 113 -17.45 -1.60 -13.21
N GLY A 114 -16.46 -1.35 -14.08
CA GLY A 114 -15.78 -0.05 -14.15
C GLY A 114 -14.74 0.20 -13.06
N TRP A 115 -14.43 -0.77 -12.19
CA TRP A 115 -13.39 -0.58 -11.17
C TRP A 115 -12.03 -0.21 -11.80
N MET A 116 -11.40 0.79 -11.20
CA MET A 116 -10.08 1.28 -11.57
C MET A 116 -9.15 1.29 -10.35
N PRO A 117 -7.87 0.91 -10.53
CA PRO A 117 -6.90 1.03 -9.46
C PRO A 117 -6.67 2.51 -9.11
N PRO A 118 -6.43 2.83 -7.83
CA PRO A 118 -6.16 4.21 -7.43
C PRO A 118 -4.81 4.69 -7.99
N LEU A 119 -4.74 5.95 -8.41
CA LEU A 119 -3.48 6.61 -8.81
C LEU A 119 -2.46 6.64 -7.65
N SER A 120 -2.94 6.82 -6.42
CA SER A 120 -2.15 6.70 -5.19
C SER A 120 -2.86 5.72 -4.24
N TYR A 121 -3.83 6.21 -3.48
CA TYR A 121 -4.70 5.40 -2.65
C TYR A 121 -6.12 5.97 -2.64
N LYS A 122 -7.08 5.13 -2.25
CA LYS A 122 -8.49 5.46 -2.04
C LYS A 122 -8.85 4.94 -0.65
N ILE A 123 -9.59 5.74 0.12
CA ILE A 123 -10.16 5.27 1.39
C ILE A 123 -11.31 4.33 1.06
N LEU A 124 -11.27 3.13 1.66
CA LEU A 124 -12.38 2.20 1.68
C LEU A 124 -13.12 2.40 3.00
N ARG A 125 -14.44 2.49 2.94
CA ARG A 125 -15.33 2.58 4.10
C ARG A 125 -16.18 1.32 4.17
N ASP A 126 -16.81 1.07 5.32
CA ASP A 126 -17.81 0.03 5.44
C ASP A 126 -18.91 0.23 4.39
N GLY A 127 -19.33 -0.88 3.76
CA GLY A 127 -20.25 -0.84 2.62
C GLY A 127 -19.62 -0.52 1.27
N ASP A 128 -18.31 -0.19 1.16
CA ASP A 128 -17.65 -0.10 -0.14
C ASP A 128 -17.65 -1.50 -0.81
N PRO A 129 -18.14 -1.65 -2.05
CA PRO A 129 -18.23 -2.95 -2.72
C PRO A 129 -16.89 -3.70 -2.79
N VAL A 130 -15.76 -2.98 -2.90
CA VAL A 130 -14.43 -3.59 -2.89
C VAL A 130 -14.16 -4.24 -1.53
N TYR A 131 -14.55 -3.56 -0.45
CA TYR A 131 -14.35 -4.10 0.88
C TYR A 131 -15.26 -5.30 1.15
N GLU A 132 -16.56 -5.15 0.94
CA GLU A 132 -17.55 -6.18 1.29
C GLU A 132 -17.43 -7.43 0.41
N LEU A 133 -17.21 -7.28 -0.89
CA LEU A 133 -17.26 -8.40 -1.84
C LEU A 133 -15.90 -9.04 -2.09
N ILE A 134 -14.80 -8.34 -1.81
CA ILE A 134 -13.44 -8.81 -2.12
C ILE A 134 -12.59 -8.94 -0.87
N ILE A 135 -12.36 -7.84 -0.14
CA ILE A 135 -11.40 -7.84 0.98
C ILE A 135 -11.88 -8.66 2.16
N LYS A 136 -13.13 -8.49 2.57
CA LYS A 136 -13.72 -9.18 3.71
C LYS A 136 -13.74 -10.71 3.50
N PRO A 137 -14.14 -11.26 2.34
CA PRO A 137 -13.94 -12.69 2.05
C PRO A 137 -12.48 -13.16 2.11
N LEU A 138 -11.52 -12.38 1.57
CA LEU A 138 -10.10 -12.74 1.61
C LEU A 138 -9.55 -12.78 3.05
N ARG A 139 -9.97 -11.83 3.90
CA ARG A 139 -9.59 -11.80 5.32
C ARG A 139 -10.14 -13.00 6.10
N LYS A 140 -11.36 -13.44 5.82
CA LYS A 140 -11.94 -14.64 6.44
C LYS A 140 -11.09 -15.89 6.17
N LEU A 141 -10.48 -16.01 4.99
CA LEU A 141 -9.62 -17.16 4.64
C LEU A 141 -8.33 -17.23 5.48
N ILE A 142 -7.93 -16.12 6.10
CA ILE A 142 -6.73 -16.02 6.95
C ILE A 142 -7.09 -15.76 8.42
N GLY A 143 -8.35 -15.95 8.81
CA GLY A 143 -8.81 -15.76 10.20
C GLY A 143 -8.80 -14.31 10.68
N ARG A 144 -8.83 -13.32 9.77
CA ARG A 144 -8.98 -11.89 10.12
C ARG A 144 -10.44 -11.46 9.99
N SER A 145 -10.92 -10.65 10.95
CA SER A 145 -12.25 -10.02 10.97
C SER A 145 -12.26 -8.71 10.19
#